data_AF-A0A494X2H9-F1
#
_entry.id   AF-A0A494X2H9-F1
#
_cell.length_a   1.000
_cell.length_b   1.000
_cell.length_c   1.000
_cell.angle_alpha   90.00
_cell.angle_beta   90.00
_cell.angle_gamma   90.00
#
_symmetry.space_group_name_H-M   'P 1'
#
loop_
_entity.id
_entity.type
_entity.pdbx_description
1 polymer ?
#
loop_
_entity_poly.entity_id
_entity_poly.type
_entity_poly.pdbx_seq_one_letter_code
_entity_poly.pdbx_strand_id
1 'polypeptide(L)'
;MQAEMTMQSPAARVAAWLEQLDGNRRACLDWMHPSWLPAWLLDGTVGESLRDADDACANALVQLLELPSVDAFDTYATWQTCASRDAWARNVLAFATLPIDWQRRLLRLRALVFRRGEVRRIVDLMRRSRLAALLGEQATPLLRWLAQLPGAPDVATLSRAIGMPGLDALDDDALEWEGFCLLERDGVLANDAAAQWLRRALPRELDVPIWLARCERAVDADGSAHVLSRLPELFPEPAWSFGCDIPTSN
;
A
#
# COMPACT_ATOMS: atom_id res chain seq x y z
N MET A 1 -9.86 27.94 26.54
CA MET A 1 -9.73 26.57 27.04
C MET A 1 -9.10 25.76 25.91
N GLN A 2 -7.78 25.88 25.79
CA GLN A 2 -7.00 25.20 24.74
C GLN A 2 -6.90 23.74 25.13
N ALA A 3 -7.44 22.85 24.29
CA ALA A 3 -7.18 21.43 24.41
C ALA A 3 -5.68 21.22 24.16
N GLU A 4 -4.95 20.79 25.19
CA GLU A 4 -3.63 20.19 25.04
C GLU A 4 -3.82 18.93 24.17
N MET A 5 -3.69 19.09 22.85
CA MET A 5 -3.50 17.99 21.91
C MET A 5 -2.22 17.28 22.31
N THR A 6 -2.38 16.16 23.01
CA THR A 6 -1.30 15.39 23.62
C THR A 6 -0.44 14.78 22.51
N MET A 7 0.78 15.30 22.35
CA MET A 7 1.80 14.70 21.50
C MET A 7 2.01 13.23 21.91
N GLN A 8 1.71 12.28 21.03
CA GLN A 8 2.09 10.89 21.28
C GLN A 8 3.62 10.75 21.28
N SER A 9 4.13 10.04 22.28
CA SER A 9 5.57 9.75 22.39
C SER A 9 6.02 8.82 21.24
N PRO A 10 7.31 8.83 20.86
CA PRO A 10 7.84 7.84 19.92
C PRO A 10 7.57 6.39 20.35
N ALA A 11 7.59 6.11 21.66
CA ALA A 11 7.27 4.79 22.20
C ALA A 11 5.81 4.39 21.94
N ALA A 12 4.85 5.31 22.12
CA ALA A 12 3.45 5.05 21.81
C ALA A 12 3.25 4.74 20.30
N ARG A 13 3.96 5.45 19.42
CA ARG A 13 3.94 5.17 17.97
C ARG A 13 4.47 3.78 17.64
N VAL A 14 5.58 3.37 18.26
CA VAL A 14 6.15 2.03 18.06
C VAL A 14 5.18 0.95 18.56
N ALA A 15 4.53 1.16 19.71
CA ALA A 15 3.56 0.22 20.24
C ALA A 15 2.36 0.05 19.30
N ALA A 16 1.77 1.15 18.81
CA ALA A 16 0.67 1.10 17.85
C ALA A 16 1.08 0.43 16.53
N TRP A 17 2.31 0.70 16.07
CA TRP A 17 2.89 0.05 14.89
C TRP A 17 3.00 -1.48 15.08
N LEU A 18 3.50 -1.94 16.24
CA LEU A 18 3.60 -3.36 16.57
C LEU A 18 2.22 -4.02 16.68
N GLU A 19 1.27 -3.36 17.34
CA GLU A 19 -0.10 -3.85 17.51
C GLU A 19 -0.80 -4.05 16.15
N GLN A 20 -0.64 -3.08 15.25
CA GLN A 20 -1.24 -3.16 13.92
C GLN A 20 -0.56 -4.21 13.03
N LEU A 21 0.77 -4.40 13.16
CA LEU A 21 1.45 -5.52 12.51
C LEU A 21 0.92 -6.86 13.03
N ASP A 22 0.79 -7.02 14.34
CA ASP A 22 0.23 -8.24 14.89
C ASP A 22 -1.23 -8.46 14.45
N GLY A 23 -2.04 -7.40 14.33
CA GLY A 23 -3.38 -7.45 13.76
C GLY A 23 -3.40 -7.94 12.31
N ASN A 24 -2.55 -7.37 11.44
CA ASN A 24 -2.41 -7.81 10.05
C ASN A 24 -1.98 -9.28 9.97
N ARG A 25 -1.07 -9.70 10.85
CA ARG A 25 -0.59 -11.07 10.94
C ARG A 25 -1.71 -12.05 11.30
N ARG A 26 -2.53 -11.72 12.31
CA ARG A 26 -3.67 -12.56 12.73
C ARG A 26 -4.73 -12.67 11.64
N ALA A 27 -4.98 -11.59 10.91
CA ALA A 27 -5.95 -11.56 9.81
C ALA A 27 -5.41 -12.12 8.47
N CYS A 28 -4.27 -12.82 8.46
CA CYS A 28 -3.61 -13.22 7.21
C CYS A 28 -4.49 -14.06 6.26
N LEU A 29 -5.35 -14.91 6.79
CA LEU A 29 -6.27 -15.72 5.98
C LEU A 29 -7.38 -14.92 5.29
N ASP A 30 -7.61 -13.67 5.70
CA ASP A 30 -8.65 -12.80 5.14
C ASP A 30 -8.13 -12.01 3.94
N TRP A 31 -6.85 -11.65 3.94
CA TRP A 31 -6.27 -10.78 2.92
C TRP A 31 -5.25 -11.47 2.02
N MET A 32 -4.68 -12.63 2.40
CA MET A 32 -3.70 -13.32 1.57
C MET A 32 -4.33 -13.78 0.25
N HIS A 33 -3.57 -13.62 -0.83
CA HIS A 33 -4.04 -14.07 -2.13
C HIS A 33 -4.14 -15.60 -2.16
N PRO A 34 -5.26 -16.18 -2.67
CA PRO A 34 -5.50 -17.63 -2.65
C PRO A 34 -4.37 -18.50 -3.22
N SER A 35 -3.59 -17.99 -4.18
CA SER A 35 -2.43 -18.70 -4.76
C SER A 35 -1.30 -19.01 -3.76
N TRP A 36 -1.29 -18.36 -2.60
CA TRP A 36 -0.34 -18.66 -1.52
C TRP A 36 -0.85 -19.72 -0.56
N LEU A 37 -2.16 -19.97 -0.54
CA LEU A 37 -2.78 -20.85 0.43
C LEU A 37 -2.76 -22.30 -0.09
N PRO A 38 -2.46 -23.28 0.77
CA PRO A 38 -2.63 -24.68 0.42
C PRO A 38 -4.06 -25.00 0.01
N ALA A 39 -4.25 -25.94 -0.93
CA ALA A 39 -5.57 -26.30 -1.44
C ALA A 39 -6.56 -26.72 -0.34
N TRP A 40 -6.09 -27.39 0.71
CA TRP A 40 -6.94 -27.82 1.84
C TRP A 40 -7.44 -26.66 2.70
N LEU A 41 -6.76 -25.51 2.66
CA LEU A 41 -7.16 -24.30 3.39
C LEU A 41 -8.20 -23.48 2.61
N LEU A 42 -8.22 -23.67 1.29
CA LEU A 42 -9.24 -23.12 0.40
C LEU A 42 -10.54 -23.94 0.45
N ASP A 43 -10.50 -25.14 1.03
CA ASP A 43 -11.71 -25.91 1.34
C ASP A 43 -12.45 -25.21 2.50
N GLY A 44 -13.63 -24.66 2.19
CA GLY A 44 -14.29 -23.63 3.00
C GLY A 44 -14.57 -24.02 4.46
N THR A 45 -14.73 -25.32 4.74
CA THR A 45 -14.99 -25.82 6.09
C THR A 45 -13.81 -25.66 7.05
N VAL A 46 -12.59 -25.86 6.56
CA VAL A 46 -11.37 -25.76 7.37
C VAL A 46 -10.91 -24.31 7.46
N GLY A 47 -11.00 -23.55 6.36
CA GLY A 47 -10.62 -22.14 6.31
C GLY A 47 -11.47 -21.26 7.25
N GLU A 48 -12.79 -21.45 7.30
CA GLU A 48 -13.68 -20.70 8.21
C GLU A 48 -13.37 -20.99 9.68
N SER A 49 -13.22 -22.27 10.04
CA SER A 49 -12.88 -22.68 11.41
C SER A 49 -11.54 -22.12 11.89
N LEU A 50 -10.59 -21.91 10.97
CA LEU A 50 -9.27 -21.38 11.28
C LEU A 50 -9.24 -19.84 11.37
N ARG A 51 -10.17 -19.14 10.72
CA ARG A 51 -10.34 -17.68 10.89
C ARG A 51 -10.86 -17.32 12.28
N ASP A 52 -11.70 -18.18 12.84
CA ASP A 52 -12.26 -18.02 14.19
C ASP A 52 -11.35 -18.63 15.30
N ALA A 53 -10.18 -19.14 14.93
CA ALA A 53 -9.30 -19.85 15.85
C ALA A 53 -8.53 -18.88 16.77
N ASP A 54 -8.07 -19.42 17.91
CA ASP A 54 -7.34 -18.65 18.92
C ASP A 54 -5.92 -18.23 18.49
N ASP A 55 -5.26 -17.44 19.35
CA ASP A 55 -3.94 -16.89 19.12
C ASP A 55 -2.86 -17.96 18.85
N ALA A 56 -2.98 -19.16 19.43
CA ALA A 56 -2.03 -20.23 19.22
C ALA A 56 -2.15 -20.80 17.79
N CYS A 57 -3.37 -20.92 17.28
CA CYS A 57 -3.63 -21.35 15.92
C CYS A 57 -3.15 -20.32 14.89
N ALA A 58 -3.42 -19.03 15.12
CA ALA A 58 -2.92 -17.94 14.26
C ALA A 58 -1.38 -17.95 14.17
N ASN A 59 -0.69 -18.19 15.29
CA ASN A 59 0.77 -18.33 15.31
C ASN A 59 1.27 -19.54 14.51
N ALA A 60 0.60 -20.69 14.61
CA ALA A 60 0.94 -21.88 13.85
C ALA A 60 0.74 -21.68 12.35
N LEU A 61 -0.33 -20.98 11.94
CA LEU A 61 -0.61 -20.64 10.55
C LEU A 61 0.46 -19.71 9.97
N VAL A 62 0.88 -18.70 10.72
CA VAL A 62 1.95 -17.77 10.31
C VAL A 62 3.27 -18.50 10.09
N GLN A 63 3.60 -19.46 10.97
CA GLN A 63 4.78 -20.31 10.79
C GLN A 63 4.65 -21.22 9.57
N LEU A 64 3.48 -21.84 9.39
CA LEU A 64 3.20 -22.71 8.25
C LEU A 64 3.27 -21.95 6.92
N LEU A 65 2.79 -20.71 6.89
CA LEU A 65 2.77 -19.83 5.71
C LEU A 65 4.09 -19.07 5.52
N GLU A 66 5.09 -19.34 6.37
CA GLU A 66 6.41 -18.70 6.35
C GLU A 66 6.31 -17.17 6.25
N LEU A 67 5.40 -16.60 7.05
CA LEU A 67 5.29 -15.16 7.18
C LEU A 67 6.37 -14.64 8.16
N PRO A 68 7.06 -13.54 7.83
CA PRO A 68 7.99 -12.89 8.75
C PRO A 68 7.35 -12.69 10.14
N SER A 69 8.08 -13.05 11.18
CA SER A 69 7.69 -12.72 12.56
C SER A 69 7.71 -11.20 12.76
N VAL A 70 6.90 -10.69 13.70
CA VAL A 70 6.98 -9.28 14.15
C VAL A 70 8.38 -8.95 14.69
N ASP A 71 9.08 -9.94 15.26
CA ASP A 71 10.46 -9.79 15.74
C ASP A 71 11.49 -9.63 14.60
N ALA A 72 11.12 -10.00 13.37
CA ALA A 72 11.99 -9.80 12.21
C ALA A 72 12.09 -8.33 11.79
N PHE A 73 11.24 -7.47 12.35
CA PHE A 73 11.29 -6.05 12.08
C PHE A 73 12.24 -5.33 13.05
N ASP A 74 13.09 -4.45 12.53
CA ASP A 74 14.02 -3.66 13.33
C ASP A 74 13.27 -2.61 14.17
N THR A 75 12.96 -2.97 15.41
CA THR A 75 12.26 -2.10 16.37
C THR A 75 13.08 -0.85 16.70
N TYR A 76 14.42 -0.93 16.68
CA TYR A 76 15.27 0.21 16.97
C TYR A 76 15.28 1.22 15.81
N ALA A 77 15.46 0.75 14.58
CA ALA A 77 15.33 1.59 13.38
C ALA A 77 13.91 2.20 13.27
N THR A 78 12.89 1.43 13.65
CA THR A 78 11.50 1.89 13.72
C THR A 78 11.34 3.01 14.74
N TRP A 79 11.89 2.85 15.95
CA TRP A 79 11.90 3.90 16.97
C TRP A 79 12.63 5.16 16.51
N GLN A 80 13.80 5.01 15.88
CA GLN A 80 14.55 6.14 15.32
C GLN A 80 13.73 6.90 14.27
N THR A 81 13.05 6.16 13.39
CA THR A 81 12.16 6.74 12.37
C THR A 81 10.99 7.47 13.01
N CYS A 82 10.35 6.88 14.02
CA CYS A 82 9.31 7.51 14.83
C CYS A 82 9.78 8.79 15.53
N ALA A 83 11.05 8.86 15.94
CA ALA A 83 11.64 10.04 16.58
C ALA A 83 12.19 11.07 15.56
N SER A 84 12.34 10.68 14.30
CA SER A 84 12.94 11.51 13.25
C SER A 84 12.02 12.63 12.77
N ARG A 85 12.62 13.70 12.24
CA ARG A 85 11.91 14.78 11.52
C ARG A 85 11.71 14.49 10.04
N ASP A 86 12.26 13.39 9.52
CA ASP A 86 12.08 12.99 8.12
C ASP A 86 10.64 12.52 7.86
N ALA A 87 9.87 13.36 7.14
CA ALA A 87 8.49 13.07 6.79
C ALA A 87 8.36 11.88 5.83
N TRP A 88 9.34 11.69 4.93
CA TRP A 88 9.33 10.55 4.00
C TRP A 88 9.48 9.25 4.76
N ALA A 89 10.50 9.15 5.63
CA ALA A 89 10.73 7.95 6.43
C ALA A 89 9.51 7.63 7.32
N ARG A 90 8.89 8.64 7.94
CA ARG A 90 7.64 8.45 8.71
C ARG A 90 6.48 7.96 7.85
N ASN A 91 6.30 8.49 6.65
CA ASN A 91 5.21 8.05 5.76
C ASN A 91 5.44 6.65 5.19
N VAL A 92 6.69 6.26 4.92
CA VAL A 92 7.04 4.88 4.56
C VAL A 92 6.71 3.94 5.72
N LEU A 93 7.07 4.32 6.94
CA LEU A 93 6.74 3.54 8.13
C LEU A 93 5.22 3.45 8.36
N ALA A 94 4.50 4.56 8.14
CA ALA A 94 3.04 4.61 8.21
C ALA A 94 2.38 3.69 7.18
N PHE A 95 2.89 3.69 5.94
CA PHE A 95 2.41 2.79 4.90
C PHE A 95 2.54 1.32 5.31
N ALA A 96 3.70 0.93 5.85
CA ALA A 96 3.97 -0.44 6.29
C ALA A 96 3.03 -0.90 7.43
N THR A 97 2.42 0.03 8.17
CA THR A 97 1.45 -0.27 9.22
C THR A 97 0.02 -0.32 8.76
N LEU A 98 -0.35 0.13 7.58
CA LEU A 98 -1.77 0.20 7.25
C LEU A 98 -2.38 -1.22 7.24
N PRO A 99 -3.70 -1.35 7.52
CA PRO A 99 -4.39 -2.59 7.20
C PRO A 99 -4.13 -2.98 5.74
N ILE A 100 -3.97 -4.27 5.45
CA ILE A 100 -3.52 -4.72 4.13
C ILE A 100 -4.43 -4.23 3.01
N ASP A 101 -5.75 -4.19 3.20
CA ASP A 101 -6.68 -3.64 2.21
C ASP A 101 -6.37 -2.19 1.83
N TRP A 102 -5.92 -1.40 2.79
CA TRP A 102 -5.51 -0.02 2.56
C TRP A 102 -4.16 0.06 1.87
N GLN A 103 -3.20 -0.80 2.21
CA GLN A 103 -1.96 -0.92 1.46
C GLN A 103 -2.23 -1.25 -0.01
N ARG A 104 -3.11 -2.23 -0.29
CA ARG A 104 -3.54 -2.60 -1.65
C ARG A 104 -4.21 -1.44 -2.39
N ARG A 105 -5.09 -0.67 -1.74
CA ARG A 105 -5.66 0.54 -2.34
C ARG A 105 -4.60 1.57 -2.71
N LEU A 106 -3.55 1.72 -1.89
CA LEU A 106 -2.43 2.60 -2.19
C LEU A 106 -1.54 2.06 -3.31
N LEU A 107 -1.41 0.74 -3.46
CA LEU A 107 -0.78 0.15 -4.66
C LEU A 107 -1.53 0.57 -5.92
N ARG A 108 -2.86 0.39 -5.94
CA ARG A 108 -3.69 0.82 -7.07
C ARG A 108 -3.56 2.33 -7.31
N LEU A 109 -3.60 3.14 -6.25
CA LEU A 109 -3.40 4.58 -6.36
C LEU A 109 -2.03 4.93 -6.94
N ARG A 110 -0.96 4.22 -6.54
CA ARG A 110 0.39 4.42 -7.07
C ARG A 110 0.49 4.14 -8.56
N ALA A 111 -0.15 3.08 -9.04
CA ALA A 111 -0.25 2.79 -10.46
C ALA A 111 -1.07 3.88 -11.20
N LEU A 112 -2.19 4.32 -10.63
CA LEU A 112 -3.01 5.38 -11.21
C LEU A 112 -2.30 6.75 -11.23
N VAL A 113 -1.42 7.05 -10.27
CA VAL A 113 -0.55 8.24 -10.32
C VAL A 113 0.36 8.18 -11.53
N PHE A 114 1.01 7.04 -11.79
CA PHE A 114 1.84 6.85 -12.98
C PHE A 114 1.01 7.03 -14.25
N ARG A 115 -0.21 6.46 -14.27
CA ARG A 115 -1.15 6.49 -15.41
C ARG A 115 -2.09 7.70 -15.43
N ARG A 116 -1.80 8.76 -14.67
CA ARG A 116 -2.72 9.90 -14.50
C ARG A 116 -3.11 10.60 -15.82
N GLY A 117 -2.26 10.51 -16.85
CA GLY A 117 -2.57 10.97 -18.20
C GLY A 117 -3.72 10.19 -18.85
N GLU A 118 -3.79 8.88 -18.63
CA GLU A 118 -4.92 8.04 -19.08
C GLU A 118 -6.18 8.34 -18.26
N VAL A 119 -6.04 8.43 -16.93
CA VAL A 119 -7.17 8.70 -16.02
C VAL A 119 -7.91 9.99 -16.40
N ARG A 120 -7.18 11.05 -16.76
CA ARG A 120 -7.76 12.33 -17.23
C ARG A 120 -8.62 12.21 -18.48
N ARG A 121 -8.31 11.24 -19.35
CA ARG A 121 -9.01 11.04 -20.63
C ARG A 121 -10.23 10.15 -20.48
N ILE A 122 -10.46 9.56 -19.30
CA ILE A 122 -11.64 8.74 -19.05
C ILE A 122 -12.86 9.65 -18.88
N VAL A 123 -13.68 9.66 -19.92
CA VAL A 123 -14.98 10.36 -19.93
C VAL A 123 -16.16 9.41 -19.67
N ASP A 124 -15.97 8.13 -20.00
CA ASP A 124 -17.00 7.11 -19.89
C ASP A 124 -17.40 6.83 -18.42
N LEU A 125 -18.68 6.57 -18.20
CA LEU A 125 -19.23 6.35 -16.86
C LEU A 125 -18.77 5.01 -16.28
N MET A 126 -18.79 3.93 -17.07
CA MET A 126 -18.44 2.58 -16.59
C MET A 126 -16.99 2.53 -16.12
N ARG A 127 -16.09 3.14 -16.88
CA ARG A 127 -14.66 3.23 -16.50
C ARG A 127 -14.44 4.06 -15.24
N ARG A 128 -15.16 5.19 -15.09
CA ARG A 128 -15.09 6.00 -13.86
C ARG A 128 -15.63 5.23 -12.65
N SER A 129 -16.72 4.49 -12.81
CA SER A 129 -17.28 3.63 -11.77
C SER A 129 -16.33 2.51 -11.38
N ARG A 130 -15.65 1.87 -12.36
CA ARG A 130 -14.60 0.88 -12.09
C ARG A 130 -13.48 1.49 -11.25
N LEU A 131 -12.91 2.62 -11.66
CA LEU A 131 -11.85 3.28 -10.88
C LEU A 131 -12.31 3.71 -9.49
N ALA A 132 -13.56 4.12 -9.35
CA ALA A 132 -14.12 4.46 -8.04
C ALA A 132 -14.23 3.23 -7.14
N ALA A 133 -14.66 2.07 -7.67
CA ALA A 133 -14.71 0.83 -6.91
C ALA A 133 -13.31 0.42 -6.39
N LEU A 134 -12.26 0.62 -7.20
CA LEU A 134 -10.88 0.28 -6.81
C LEU A 134 -10.34 1.11 -5.66
N LEU A 135 -10.76 2.38 -5.57
CA LEU A 135 -10.29 3.35 -4.58
C LEU A 135 -11.20 3.43 -3.35
N GLY A 136 -12.38 2.82 -3.40
CA GLY A 136 -13.34 2.78 -2.30
C GLY A 136 -13.93 4.15 -1.97
N GLU A 137 -14.21 4.39 -0.69
CA GLU A 137 -14.92 5.58 -0.21
C GLU A 137 -14.23 6.90 -0.57
N GLN A 138 -12.89 6.89 -0.68
CA GLN A 138 -12.08 8.05 -1.02
C GLN A 138 -11.91 8.27 -2.53
N ALA A 139 -12.62 7.51 -3.36
CA ALA A 139 -12.50 7.57 -4.81
C ALA A 139 -12.67 8.96 -5.40
N THR A 140 -13.76 9.66 -5.04
CA THR A 140 -14.08 10.97 -5.64
C THR A 140 -12.98 12.01 -5.39
N PRO A 141 -12.54 12.26 -4.14
CA PRO A 141 -11.45 13.20 -3.90
C PRO A 141 -10.12 12.74 -4.53
N LEU A 142 -9.80 11.44 -4.52
CA LEU A 142 -8.58 10.91 -5.12
C LEU A 142 -8.55 11.06 -6.65
N LEU A 143 -9.64 10.75 -7.34
CA LEU A 143 -9.73 10.92 -8.79
C LEU A 143 -9.63 12.39 -9.21
N ARG A 144 -10.22 13.30 -8.42
CA ARG A 144 -10.06 14.74 -8.63
C ARG A 144 -8.61 15.17 -8.46
N TRP A 145 -7.94 14.70 -7.41
CA TRP A 145 -6.52 14.97 -7.17
C TRP A 145 -5.64 14.42 -8.31
N LEU A 146 -5.84 13.18 -8.75
CA LEU A 146 -5.13 12.57 -9.88
C LEU A 146 -5.28 13.40 -11.16
N ALA A 147 -6.49 13.89 -11.44
CA ALA A 147 -6.74 14.73 -12.60
C ALA A 147 -5.95 16.05 -12.55
N GLN A 148 -5.67 16.58 -11.36
CA GLN A 148 -4.95 17.84 -11.16
C GLN A 148 -3.41 17.69 -11.09
N LEU A 149 -2.91 16.49 -10.79
CA LEU A 149 -1.49 16.26 -10.52
C LEU A 149 -0.59 16.46 -11.77
N PRO A 150 0.34 17.43 -11.80
CA PRO A 150 1.07 17.81 -13.02
C PRO A 150 2.04 16.72 -13.53
N GLY A 151 2.63 16.97 -14.70
CA GLY A 151 3.77 16.19 -15.22
C GLY A 151 3.48 14.74 -15.59
N ALA A 152 2.26 14.43 -16.03
CA ALA A 152 1.85 13.06 -16.37
C ALA A 152 2.82 12.39 -17.36
N PRO A 153 3.31 11.16 -17.07
CA PRO A 153 4.00 10.34 -18.05
C PRO A 153 3.22 10.25 -19.35
N ASP A 154 3.93 10.36 -20.48
CA ASP A 154 3.33 10.14 -21.80
C ASP A 154 3.17 8.64 -22.07
N VAL A 155 2.09 8.06 -21.54
CA VAL A 155 1.78 6.64 -21.68
C VAL A 155 1.62 6.23 -23.15
N ALA A 156 1.19 7.12 -24.05
CA ALA A 156 1.06 6.78 -25.47
C ALA A 156 2.45 6.59 -26.13
N THR A 157 3.44 7.34 -25.67
CA THR A 157 4.84 7.14 -26.09
C THR A 157 5.45 5.90 -25.42
N LEU A 158 5.21 5.67 -24.13
CA LEU A 158 5.68 4.45 -23.44
C LEU A 158 5.08 3.17 -24.05
N SER A 159 3.80 3.20 -24.42
CA SER A 159 3.14 2.07 -25.08
C SER A 159 3.81 1.72 -26.40
N ARG A 160 4.11 2.73 -27.24
CA ARG A 160 4.79 2.52 -28.52
C ARG A 160 6.26 2.13 -28.39
N ALA A 161 6.98 2.71 -27.42
CA ALA A 161 8.42 2.52 -27.28
C ALA A 161 8.80 1.22 -26.57
N ILE A 162 8.08 0.86 -25.51
CA ILE A 162 8.43 -0.25 -24.61
C ILE A 162 7.28 -1.22 -24.34
N GLY A 163 6.16 -1.09 -25.06
CA GLY A 163 5.06 -2.05 -24.99
C GLY A 163 4.22 -1.95 -23.72
N MET A 164 4.17 -0.79 -23.07
CA MET A 164 3.32 -0.58 -21.90
C MET A 164 1.84 -0.79 -22.27
N PRO A 165 1.10 -1.68 -21.58
CA PRO A 165 -0.32 -1.88 -21.82
C PRO A 165 -1.13 -0.67 -21.33
N GLY A 166 -2.28 -0.40 -21.96
CA GLY A 166 -3.21 0.62 -21.50
C GLY A 166 -3.99 0.19 -20.25
N LEU A 167 -4.57 1.15 -19.53
CA LEU A 167 -5.27 0.91 -18.26
C LEU A 167 -6.45 -0.07 -18.38
N ASP A 168 -7.13 -0.12 -19.55
CA ASP A 168 -8.24 -1.05 -19.78
C ASP A 168 -7.80 -2.51 -19.87
N ALA A 169 -6.52 -2.77 -20.16
CA ALA A 169 -5.97 -4.13 -20.27
C ALA A 169 -5.52 -4.70 -18.92
N LEU A 170 -5.49 -3.88 -17.87
CA LEU A 170 -5.14 -4.32 -16.53
C LEU A 170 -6.41 -4.72 -15.78
N ASP A 171 -6.39 -5.92 -15.20
CA ASP A 171 -7.29 -6.27 -14.10
C ASP A 171 -6.79 -5.65 -12.79
N ASP A 172 -7.49 -5.95 -11.71
CA ASP A 172 -7.27 -5.30 -10.42
C ASP A 172 -5.95 -5.77 -9.78
N ASP A 173 -5.62 -7.06 -9.92
CA ASP A 173 -4.35 -7.62 -9.43
C ASP A 173 -3.16 -7.11 -10.23
N ALA A 174 -3.26 -6.98 -11.55
CA ALA A 174 -2.22 -6.41 -12.39
C ALA A 174 -1.98 -4.92 -12.07
N LEU A 175 -3.04 -4.17 -11.74
CA LEU A 175 -2.91 -2.78 -11.33
C LEU A 175 -2.24 -2.65 -9.96
N GLU A 176 -2.57 -3.51 -9.00
CA GLU A 176 -1.88 -3.56 -7.72
C GLU A 176 -0.42 -3.97 -7.86
N TRP A 177 -0.13 -4.96 -8.70
CA TRP A 177 1.22 -5.43 -8.94
C TRP A 177 2.08 -4.33 -9.58
N GLU A 178 1.55 -3.59 -10.54
CA GLU A 178 2.21 -2.40 -11.09
C GLU A 178 2.53 -1.38 -9.98
N GLY A 179 1.57 -1.12 -9.10
CA GLY A 179 1.76 -0.26 -7.93
C GLY A 179 2.87 -0.74 -7.00
N PHE A 180 2.90 -2.05 -6.71
CA PHE A 180 3.91 -2.70 -5.88
C PHE A 180 5.30 -2.50 -6.48
N CYS A 181 5.50 -2.83 -7.76
CA CYS A 181 6.78 -2.68 -8.42
C CYS A 181 7.24 -1.21 -8.49
N LEU A 182 6.30 -0.26 -8.63
CA LEU A 182 6.62 1.18 -8.59
C LEU A 182 7.08 1.65 -7.20
N LEU A 183 6.44 1.18 -6.12
CA LEU A 183 6.88 1.46 -4.75
C LEU A 183 8.23 0.82 -4.44
N GLU A 184 8.45 -0.42 -4.89
CA GLU A 184 9.72 -1.12 -4.76
C GLU A 184 10.86 -0.37 -5.48
N ARG A 185 10.64 0.00 -6.75
CA ARG A 185 11.58 0.80 -7.54
C ARG A 185 11.96 2.12 -6.85
N ASP A 186 11.00 2.74 -6.18
CA ASP A 186 11.20 4.01 -5.50
C ASP A 186 11.81 3.86 -4.08
N GLY A 187 11.98 2.63 -3.59
CA GLY A 187 12.61 2.30 -2.31
C GLY A 187 11.66 2.34 -1.11
N VAL A 188 10.34 2.43 -1.33
CA VAL A 188 9.33 2.44 -0.25
C VAL A 188 9.26 1.09 0.44
N LEU A 189 9.47 0.01 -0.30
CA LEU A 189 9.41 -1.37 0.18
C LEU A 189 10.77 -1.91 0.65
N ALA A 190 11.72 -1.03 1.00
CA ALA A 190 13.05 -1.43 1.45
C ALA A 190 13.07 -2.19 2.80
N ASN A 191 11.96 -2.21 3.54
CA ASN A 191 11.80 -3.07 4.70
C ASN A 191 11.35 -4.47 4.25
N ASP A 192 12.28 -5.42 4.30
CA ASP A 192 12.08 -6.79 3.82
C ASP A 192 10.84 -7.46 4.43
N ALA A 193 10.54 -7.25 5.72
CA ALA A 193 9.43 -7.94 6.38
C ALA A 193 8.07 -7.37 5.97
N ALA A 194 7.93 -6.03 5.93
CA ALA A 194 6.70 -5.36 5.50
C ALA A 194 6.40 -5.64 4.01
N ALA A 195 7.43 -5.58 3.18
CA ALA A 195 7.33 -5.88 1.75
C ALA A 195 6.91 -7.33 1.51
N GLN A 196 7.48 -8.28 2.27
CA GLN A 196 7.10 -9.68 2.21
C GLN A 196 5.63 -9.91 2.59
N TRP A 197 5.10 -9.24 3.61
CA TRP A 197 3.68 -9.36 3.96
C TRP A 197 2.77 -8.84 2.86
N LEU A 198 3.03 -7.62 2.38
CA LEU A 198 2.26 -7.04 1.30
C LEU A 198 2.34 -7.90 0.02
N ARG A 199 3.49 -8.52 -0.24
CA ARG A 199 3.67 -9.44 -1.38
C ARG A 199 2.73 -10.64 -1.30
N ARG A 200 2.34 -11.11 -0.11
CA ARG A 200 1.41 -12.24 0.10
C ARG A 200 -0.05 -11.87 -0.18
N ALA A 201 -0.37 -10.58 -0.19
CA ALA A 201 -1.68 -10.07 -0.59
C ALA A 201 -1.88 -10.07 -2.12
N LEU A 202 -0.81 -10.34 -2.89
CA LEU A 202 -0.77 -10.31 -4.35
C LEU A 202 -0.55 -11.74 -4.90
N PRO A 203 -0.98 -12.04 -6.15
CA PRO A 203 -0.75 -13.34 -6.75
C PRO A 203 0.70 -13.85 -6.67
N ARG A 204 0.89 -15.13 -6.37
CA ARG A 204 2.20 -15.74 -6.11
C ARG A 204 3.11 -15.68 -7.33
N GLU A 205 2.56 -15.97 -8.49
CA GLU A 205 3.29 -16.01 -9.76
C GLU A 205 3.07 -14.70 -10.50
N LEU A 206 3.91 -13.71 -10.20
CA LEU A 206 3.90 -12.41 -10.87
C LEU A 206 5.32 -12.04 -11.28
N ASP A 207 5.50 -11.84 -12.58
CA ASP A 207 6.73 -11.31 -13.15
C ASP A 207 6.71 -9.78 -13.14
N VAL A 208 7.87 -9.16 -12.91
CA VAL A 208 7.99 -7.71 -13.06
C VAL A 208 7.65 -7.33 -14.50
N PRO A 209 6.71 -6.36 -14.72
CA PRO A 209 6.33 -5.99 -16.07
C PRO A 209 7.54 -5.52 -16.89
N ILE A 210 7.77 -6.11 -18.07
CA ILE A 210 8.94 -5.82 -18.92
C ILE A 210 9.05 -4.33 -19.25
N TRP A 211 7.91 -3.67 -19.49
CA TRP A 211 7.89 -2.24 -19.77
C TRP A 211 8.41 -1.44 -18.56
N LEU A 212 8.12 -1.86 -17.33
CA LEU A 212 8.55 -1.15 -16.13
C LEU A 212 10.05 -1.32 -15.92
N ALA A 213 10.60 -2.51 -16.18
CA ALA A 213 12.05 -2.76 -16.15
C ALA A 213 12.83 -1.90 -17.18
N ARG A 214 12.17 -1.47 -18.27
CA ARG A 214 12.74 -0.59 -19.30
C ARG A 214 12.41 0.88 -19.10
N CYS A 215 11.51 1.22 -18.19
CA CYS A 215 11.06 2.58 -17.94
C CYS A 215 12.06 3.29 -17.01
N GLU A 216 12.60 4.41 -17.46
CA GLU A 216 13.48 5.23 -16.62
C GLU A 216 12.73 5.78 -15.41
N ARG A 217 13.36 5.75 -14.23
CA ARG A 217 12.77 6.28 -12.99
C ARG A 217 12.40 7.77 -13.10
N ALA A 218 13.17 8.53 -13.87
CA ALA A 218 12.97 9.97 -14.06
C ALA A 218 11.61 10.34 -14.67
N VAL A 219 10.96 9.41 -15.39
CA VAL A 219 9.62 9.60 -15.99
C VAL A 219 8.56 9.87 -14.92
N ASP A 220 8.74 9.35 -13.71
CA ASP A 220 7.79 9.48 -12.60
C ASP A 220 8.52 9.50 -11.25
N ALA A 221 9.53 10.36 -11.14
CA ALA A 221 10.46 10.39 -10.00
C ALA A 221 9.75 10.63 -8.64
N ASP A 222 8.74 11.49 -8.63
CA ASP A 222 8.02 11.91 -7.41
C ASP A 222 6.71 11.12 -7.20
N GLY A 223 6.43 10.10 -8.01
CA GLY A 223 5.15 9.39 -7.99
C GLY A 223 4.81 8.79 -6.62
N SER A 224 5.77 8.13 -5.97
CA SER A 224 5.57 7.57 -4.63
C SER A 224 5.47 8.65 -3.55
N ALA A 225 6.24 9.74 -3.65
CA ALA A 225 6.13 10.89 -2.74
C ALA A 225 4.76 11.55 -2.79
N HIS A 226 4.20 11.69 -4.00
CA HIS A 226 2.83 12.17 -4.18
C HIS A 226 1.81 11.28 -3.48
N VAL A 227 1.91 9.95 -3.56
CA VAL A 227 0.99 9.04 -2.87
C VAL A 227 1.16 9.12 -1.35
N LEU A 228 2.39 8.98 -0.87
CA LEU A 228 2.67 8.88 0.57
C LEU A 228 2.38 10.18 1.33
N SER A 229 2.54 11.35 0.69
CA SER A 229 2.15 12.64 1.27
C SER A 229 0.65 12.79 1.49
N ARG A 230 -0.19 11.95 0.86
CA ARG A 230 -1.65 11.96 1.04
C ARG A 230 -2.12 11.10 2.20
N LEU A 231 -1.25 10.26 2.77
CA LEU A 231 -1.61 9.38 3.88
C LEU A 231 -2.33 10.13 5.01
N PRO A 232 -1.88 11.32 5.45
CA PRO A 232 -2.55 12.00 6.54
C PRO A 232 -4.00 12.40 6.27
N GLU A 233 -4.31 12.73 5.02
CA GLU A 233 -5.64 13.15 4.62
C GLU A 233 -6.56 11.96 4.33
N LEU A 234 -6.00 10.80 3.93
CA LEU A 234 -6.78 9.60 3.62
C LEU A 234 -7.23 8.83 4.86
N PHE A 235 -6.63 9.11 6.02
CA PHE A 235 -6.82 8.31 7.22
C PHE A 235 -7.04 9.11 8.53
N PRO A 236 -7.95 10.09 8.60
CA PRO A 236 -8.05 11.00 9.74
C PRO A 236 -8.40 10.31 11.09
N GLU A 237 -7.37 9.94 11.87
CA GLU A 237 -7.30 9.54 13.30
C GLU A 237 -7.94 8.19 13.77
N PRO A 238 -7.47 7.51 14.87
CA PRO A 238 -6.19 7.58 15.60
C PRO A 238 -5.35 6.27 15.52
N ALA A 239 -5.49 5.43 14.49
CA ALA A 239 -4.81 4.12 14.45
C ALA A 239 -3.30 4.16 14.06
N TRP A 240 -2.75 5.32 13.70
CA TRP A 240 -1.42 5.41 13.05
C TRP A 240 -0.72 6.76 13.26
N SER A 241 -0.88 7.45 14.39
CA SER A 241 -0.42 8.84 14.60
C SER A 241 1.09 9.09 14.37
N PHE A 242 1.48 9.26 13.12
CA PHE A 242 2.66 9.99 12.68
C PHE A 242 2.21 11.43 12.47
N GLY A 243 2.49 12.30 13.46
CA GLY A 243 2.20 13.72 13.34
C GLY A 243 2.81 14.30 12.06
N CYS A 244 1.96 14.62 11.10
CA CYS A 244 2.28 15.56 10.04
C CYS A 244 1.72 16.90 10.50
N ASP A 245 2.60 17.74 11.04
CA ASP A 245 2.38 19.19 11.01
C ASP A 245 2.20 19.55 9.52
N ILE A 246 1.00 19.94 9.13
CA ILE A 246 0.82 20.78 7.96
C ILE A 246 1.31 22.16 8.41
N PRO A 247 2.38 22.73 7.86
CA PRO A 247 2.70 24.12 8.15
C PRO A 247 1.54 24.95 7.59
N THR A 248 0.67 25.43 8.47
CA THR A 248 -0.25 26.51 8.12
C THR A 248 0.63 27.73 7.88
N SER A 249 0.89 28.03 6.60
CA SER A 249 1.42 29.32 6.21
C SER A 249 0.44 30.40 6.70
N ASN A 250 0.91 31.24 7.63
CA ASN A 250 0.36 32.59 7.82
C ASN A 250 0.86 33.49 6.70
#